data_AF-A0A7V0MNF1-F1
#
_entry.id   AF-A0A7V0MNF1-F1
#
_cell.length_a   1.000
_cell.length_b   1.000
_cell.length_c   1.000
_cell.angle_alpha   90.00
_cell.angle_beta   90.00
_cell.angle_gamma   90.00
#
_symmetry.space_group_name_H-M   'P 1'
#
loop_
_entity.id
_entity.type
_entity.pdbx_description
1 polymer ?
#
loop_
_entity_poly.entity_id
_entity_poly.type
_entity_poly.pdbx_seq_one_letter_code
_entity_poly.pdbx_strand_id
1 'polypeptide(L)'
;MEQQLRQIAISRYLKGEKPISIYTVLKRSKNWFFKWLKRYQSGEPDWFKDKSRAPLTRPTQISEIEKQRIISVRKCLYSEPFAQIGASAIKWELSKSGHSFPSDRTINRVLKREGLIKKNSVHSQGR
;
A
#
# COMPACT_ATOMS: atom_id res chain seq x y z
N MET A 1 2.96 -10.69 -19.56
CA MET A 1 2.87 -12.14 -19.86
C MET A 1 1.69 -12.82 -19.14
N GLU A 2 1.61 -12.81 -17.80
CA GLU A 2 0.53 -13.55 -17.11
C GLU A 2 -0.87 -12.96 -17.33
N GLN A 3 -0.99 -11.62 -17.38
CA GLN A 3 -2.25 -10.94 -17.65
C GLN A 3 -2.84 -11.30 -19.03
N GLN A 4 -1.99 -11.44 -20.04
CA GLN A 4 -2.40 -11.86 -21.38
C GLN A 4 -2.95 -13.30 -21.37
N LEU A 5 -2.33 -14.22 -20.62
CA LEU A 5 -2.85 -15.58 -20.48
C LEU A 5 -4.26 -15.60 -19.86
N ARG A 6 -4.52 -14.72 -18.89
CA ARG A 6 -5.85 -14.58 -18.26
C ARG A 6 -6.89 -14.13 -19.29
N GLN A 7 -6.55 -13.10 -20.08
CA GLN A 7 -7.42 -12.59 -21.15
C GLN A 7 -7.67 -13.65 -22.24
N ILE A 8 -6.63 -14.35 -22.69
CA ILE A 8 -6.75 -15.44 -23.67
C ILE A 8 -7.65 -16.56 -23.14
N ALA A 9 -7.49 -16.96 -21.88
CA ALA A 9 -8.32 -18.00 -21.27
C ALA A 9 -9.81 -17.65 -21.29
N ILE A 10 -10.16 -16.41 -20.94
CA ILE A 10 -11.55 -15.94 -20.96
C ILE A 10 -12.06 -15.77 -22.39
N SER A 11 -11.24 -15.24 -23.31
CA SER A 11 -11.61 -15.14 -24.73
C SER A 11 -11.96 -16.50 -25.33
N ARG A 12 -11.19 -17.56 -25.03
CA ARG A 12 -11.49 -18.93 -25.45
C ARG A 12 -12.78 -19.48 -24.84
N TYR A 13 -13.02 -19.17 -23.56
CA TYR A 13 -14.27 -19.54 -22.90
C TYR A 13 -15.48 -18.86 -23.54
N LEU A 14 -15.39 -17.58 -23.90
CA LEU A 14 -16.44 -16.85 -24.61
C LEU A 14 -16.70 -17.40 -26.02
N LYS A 15 -15.68 -18.00 -26.65
CA LYS A 15 -15.82 -18.73 -27.93
C LYS A 15 -16.49 -20.10 -27.79
N GLY A 16 -16.86 -20.53 -26.58
CA GLY A 16 -17.53 -21.80 -26.33
C GLY A 16 -16.59 -22.99 -26.06
N GLU A 17 -15.27 -22.76 -25.90
CA GLU A 17 -14.35 -23.83 -25.52
C GLU A 17 -14.62 -24.33 -24.09
N LYS A 18 -14.51 -25.64 -23.88
CA LYS A 18 -14.68 -26.25 -22.55
C LYS A 18 -13.55 -25.80 -21.60
N PRO A 19 -13.85 -25.45 -20.33
CA PRO A 19 -12.85 -25.06 -19.33
C PRO A 19 -11.65 -26.00 -19.22
N ILE A 20 -11.91 -27.32 -19.29
CA ILE A 20 -10.87 -28.37 -19.20
C ILE A 20 -9.82 -28.20 -20.29
N SER A 21 -10.25 -28.03 -21.53
CA SER A 21 -9.36 -27.85 -22.67
C SER A 21 -8.52 -26.58 -22.53
N ILE A 22 -9.15 -25.48 -22.07
CA ILE A 22 -8.49 -24.18 -21.92
C ILE A 22 -7.34 -24.25 -20.91
N TYR A 23 -7.61 -24.68 -19.67
CA TYR A 23 -6.54 -24.68 -18.65
C TYR A 23 -5.47 -25.74 -18.92
N THR A 24 -5.81 -26.84 -19.61
CA THR A 24 -4.85 -27.87 -20.01
C THR A 24 -3.89 -27.36 -21.08
N VAL A 25 -4.41 -26.73 -22.14
CA VAL A 25 -3.59 -26.14 -23.21
C VAL A 25 -2.71 -25.00 -22.68
N LEU A 26 -3.24 -24.19 -21.76
CA LEU A 26 -2.49 -23.10 -21.12
C LEU A 26 -1.53 -23.58 -20.02
N LYS A 27 -1.46 -24.88 -19.73
CA LYS A 27 -0.66 -25.48 -18.64
C LYS A 27 -0.92 -24.80 -17.29
N ARG A 28 -2.19 -24.53 -16.97
CA ARG A 28 -2.63 -23.92 -15.70
C ARG A 28 -3.57 -24.85 -14.95
N SER A 29 -3.65 -24.64 -13.64
CA SER A 29 -4.54 -25.44 -12.79
C SER A 29 -6.01 -25.06 -12.98
N LYS A 30 -6.89 -26.01 -12.71
CA LYS A 30 -8.35 -25.79 -12.62
C LYS A 30 -8.69 -24.57 -11.77
N ASN A 31 -8.09 -24.47 -10.57
CA ASN A 31 -8.33 -23.39 -9.63
C ASN A 31 -7.90 -22.01 -10.17
N TRP A 32 -6.80 -21.96 -10.94
CA TRP A 32 -6.36 -20.72 -11.58
C TRP A 32 -7.43 -20.23 -12.57
N PHE A 33 -7.96 -21.09 -13.44
CA PHE A 33 -8.97 -20.71 -14.43
C PHE A 33 -10.25 -20.20 -13.76
N PHE A 34 -10.82 -20.98 -12.84
CA PHE A 34 -12.08 -20.60 -12.18
C PHE A 34 -11.95 -19.34 -11.31
N LYS A 35 -10.77 -19.08 -10.74
CA LYS A 35 -10.48 -17.81 -10.05
C LYS A 35 -10.66 -16.62 -10.99
N TRP A 36 -10.08 -16.68 -12.20
CA TRP A 36 -10.16 -15.57 -13.16
C TRP A 36 -11.52 -15.50 -13.84
N LEU A 37 -12.19 -16.63 -14.07
CA LEU A 37 -13.58 -16.65 -14.56
C LEU A 37 -14.53 -15.95 -13.57
N LYS A 38 -14.41 -16.27 -12.27
CA LYS A 38 -15.19 -15.59 -11.23
C LYS A 38 -14.93 -14.08 -11.19
N ARG A 39 -13.68 -13.65 -11.42
CA ARG A 39 -13.33 -12.23 -11.50
C ARG A 39 -13.87 -11.55 -12.75
N TYR A 40 -13.84 -12.23 -13.89
CA TYR A 40 -14.46 -11.71 -15.12
C TYR A 40 -15.97 -11.52 -14.93
N GLN A 41 -16.63 -12.50 -14.31
CA GLN A 41 -18.06 -12.45 -13.99
C GLN A 41 -18.43 -11.36 -12.99
N SER A 42 -17.49 -10.81 -12.22
CA SER A 42 -17.77 -9.71 -11.30
C SER A 42 -17.92 -8.34 -12.00
N GLY A 43 -17.69 -8.26 -13.32
CA GLY A 43 -17.87 -7.03 -14.10
C GLY A 43 -16.77 -5.97 -13.92
N GLU A 44 -15.70 -6.31 -13.21
CA GLU A 44 -14.57 -5.39 -12.97
C GLU A 44 -13.77 -5.19 -14.27
N PRO A 45 -13.55 -3.96 -14.76
CA PRO A 45 -12.81 -3.72 -16.02
C PRO A 45 -11.37 -4.24 -15.96
N ASP A 46 -10.78 -4.21 -14.76
CA ASP A 46 -9.41 -4.64 -14.49
C ASP A 46 -9.32 -6.06 -13.87
N TRP A 47 -10.33 -6.91 -14.13
CA TRP A 47 -10.42 -8.26 -13.57
C TRP A 47 -9.17 -9.12 -13.78
N PHE A 48 -8.41 -8.88 -14.86
CA PHE A 48 -7.20 -9.61 -15.24
C PHE A 48 -5.94 -9.11 -14.52
N LYS A 49 -5.97 -7.94 -13.88
CA LYS A 49 -4.85 -7.39 -13.12
C LYS A 49 -4.70 -8.11 -11.79
N ASP A 50 -3.47 -8.12 -11.29
CA ASP A 50 -3.22 -8.60 -9.94
C ASP A 50 -3.79 -7.60 -8.93
N LYS A 51 -4.48 -8.14 -7.93
CA LYS A 51 -4.94 -7.36 -6.78
C LYS A 51 -3.87 -7.43 -5.71
N SER A 52 -3.77 -6.37 -4.91
CA SER A 52 -2.91 -6.36 -3.74
C SER A 52 -3.17 -7.61 -2.89
N ARG A 53 -2.08 -8.28 -2.49
CA ARG A 53 -2.11 -9.40 -1.53
C ARG A 53 -2.04 -8.92 -0.08
N ALA A 54 -1.99 -7.60 0.12
CA ALA A 54 -2.01 -7.02 1.45
C ALA A 54 -3.36 -7.30 2.11
N PRO A 55 -3.38 -7.53 3.44
CA PRO A 55 -4.64 -7.66 4.16
C PRO A 55 -5.46 -6.38 4.02
N LEU A 56 -6.78 -6.55 3.85
CA LEU A 56 -7.72 -5.43 3.72
C LEU A 56 -7.79 -4.60 5.01
N THR A 57 -7.65 -5.26 6.16
CA THR A 57 -7.67 -4.64 7.48
C THR A 57 -6.36 -4.90 8.20
N ARG A 58 -5.89 -3.90 8.94
CA ARG A 58 -4.67 -3.96 9.74
C ARG A 58 -5.05 -3.50 11.14
N PRO A 59 -5.33 -4.42 12.08
CA PRO A 59 -5.85 -4.04 13.41
C PRO A 59 -4.86 -3.17 14.20
N THR A 60 -3.56 -3.28 13.92
CA THR A 60 -2.50 -2.48 14.52
C THR A 60 -2.18 -1.19 13.76
N GLN A 61 -2.99 -0.85 12.75
CA GLN A 61 -2.86 0.41 12.04
C GLN A 61 -3.34 1.55 12.95
N ILE A 62 -2.48 2.57 13.05
CA ILE A 62 -2.82 3.82 13.73
C ILE A 62 -4.07 4.44 13.09
N SER A 63 -4.92 5.05 13.90
CA SER A 63 -6.11 5.72 13.37
C SER A 63 -5.71 6.88 12.45
N GLU A 64 -6.58 7.21 11.49
CA GLU A 64 -6.32 8.34 10.58
C GLU A 64 -6.25 9.66 11.36
N ILE A 65 -7.02 9.80 12.43
CA ILE A 65 -7.02 10.98 13.31
C ILE A 65 -5.63 11.18 13.95
N GLU A 66 -5.07 10.14 14.56
CA GLU A 66 -3.74 10.21 15.18
C GLU A 66 -2.64 10.46 14.14
N LYS A 67 -2.77 9.83 12.96
CA LYS A 67 -1.87 10.08 11.84
C LYS A 67 -1.86 11.56 11.44
N GLN A 68 -3.03 12.18 11.31
CA GLN A 68 -3.15 13.60 10.98
C GLN A 68 -2.58 14.50 12.07
N ARG A 69 -2.74 14.13 13.36
CA ARG A 69 -2.10 14.87 14.47
C ARG A 69 -0.57 14.86 14.37
N ILE A 70 0.03 13.69 14.11
CA ILE A 70 1.49 13.57 13.90
C ILE A 70 1.96 14.47 12.75
N ILE A 71 1.22 14.47 11.63
CA ILE A 71 1.54 15.30 10.46
C ILE A 71 1.42 16.79 10.81
N SER A 72 0.35 17.18 11.51
CA SER A 72 0.11 18.57 11.91
C SER A 72 1.24 19.09 12.80
N VAL A 73 1.57 18.36 13.87
CA VAL A 73 2.67 18.72 14.76
C VAL A 73 4.01 18.79 14.02
N ARG A 74 4.28 17.84 13.13
CA ARG A 74 5.49 17.88 12.28
C ARG A 74 5.54 19.15 11.45
N LYS A 75 4.42 19.62 10.89
CA LYS A 75 4.37 20.86 10.10
C LYS A 75 4.58 22.09 10.98
N CYS A 76 3.96 22.16 12.16
CA CYS A 76 4.16 23.26 13.11
C CYS A 76 5.62 23.37 13.54
N LEU A 77 6.25 22.26 13.93
CA LEU A 77 7.67 22.22 14.28
C LEU A 77 8.57 22.57 13.09
N TYR A 78 8.11 22.34 11.85
CA TYR A 78 8.88 22.71 10.65
C TYR A 78 8.80 24.21 10.34
N SER A 79 7.72 24.88 10.74
CA SER A 79 7.57 26.34 10.57
C SER A 79 8.32 27.14 11.63
N GLU A 80 8.62 26.54 12.78
CA GLU A 80 9.34 27.20 13.86
C GLU A 80 10.86 27.18 13.60
N PRO A 81 11.52 28.36 13.53
CA PRO A 81 12.97 28.43 13.41
C PRO A 81 13.65 27.74 14.60
N PHE A 82 14.67 26.93 14.33
CA PHE A 82 15.48 26.22 15.33
C PHE A 82 14.74 25.14 16.15
N ALA A 83 13.47 24.87 15.88
CA ALA A 83 12.74 23.82 16.58
C ALA A 83 13.30 22.43 16.26
N GLN A 84 13.27 21.55 17.27
CA GLN A 84 13.54 20.14 17.04
C GLN A 84 12.36 19.52 16.31
N ILE A 85 12.62 18.85 15.19
CA ILE A 85 11.56 18.27 14.35
C ILE A 85 11.45 16.74 14.52
N GLY A 86 12.33 16.13 15.32
CA GLY A 86 12.44 14.68 15.48
C GLY A 86 11.24 14.02 16.17
N ALA A 87 11.23 12.68 16.20
CA ALA A 87 10.16 11.91 16.83
C ALA A 87 9.95 12.29 18.32
N SER A 88 11.03 12.57 19.05
CA SER A 88 10.97 12.98 20.45
C SER A 88 10.26 14.33 20.65
N ALA A 89 10.51 15.30 19.77
CA ALA A 89 9.86 16.62 19.83
C ALA A 89 8.38 16.52 19.47
N ILE A 90 8.05 15.76 18.43
CA ILE A 90 6.65 15.47 18.06
C ILE A 90 5.93 14.79 19.21
N LYS A 91 6.56 13.80 19.85
CA LYS A 91 5.99 13.10 21.00
C LYS A 91 5.75 14.04 22.17
N TRP A 92 6.67 14.96 22.42
CA TRP A 92 6.54 15.97 23.48
C TRP A 92 5.36 16.91 23.20
N GLU A 93 5.28 17.50 22.01
CA GLU A 93 4.17 18.40 21.63
C GLU A 93 2.81 17.73 21.72
N LEU A 94 2.74 16.48 21.27
CA LEU A 94 1.50 15.75 21.35
C LEU A 94 1.15 15.40 22.82
N SER A 95 2.14 15.13 23.68
CA SER A 95 1.93 14.87 25.12
C SER A 95 1.40 16.09 25.86
N LYS A 96 1.86 17.28 25.48
CA LYS A 96 1.36 18.56 25.97
C LYS A 96 -0.13 18.76 25.68
N SER A 97 -0.62 18.17 24.58
CA SER A 97 -2.03 18.20 24.17
C SER A 97 -2.89 17.09 24.81
N GLY A 98 -2.33 16.28 25.72
CA GLY A 98 -3.08 15.33 26.54
C GLY A 98 -3.52 14.03 25.85
N HIS A 99 -2.90 13.63 24.73
CA HIS A 99 -3.18 12.31 24.14
C HIS A 99 -2.11 11.28 24.54
N SER A 100 -2.45 9.98 24.54
CA SER A 100 -1.47 8.90 24.73
C SER A 100 -0.94 8.44 23.38
N PHE A 101 0.35 8.06 23.29
CA PHE A 101 1.00 7.93 21.98
C PHE A 101 1.56 6.55 21.64
N PRO A 102 1.57 6.23 20.33
CA PRO A 102 2.31 5.10 19.83
C PRO A 102 3.82 5.38 19.91
N SER A 103 4.61 4.30 19.90
CA SER A 103 6.07 4.37 20.00
C SER A 103 6.72 5.27 18.94
N ASP A 104 7.94 5.76 19.23
CA ASP A 104 8.75 6.57 18.32
C ASP A 104 8.90 5.92 16.93
N ARG A 105 8.92 4.57 16.89
CA ARG A 105 8.92 3.77 15.64
C ARG A 105 7.66 4.00 14.79
N THR A 106 6.51 4.19 15.42
CA THR A 106 5.26 4.51 14.72
C THR A 106 5.26 5.93 14.20
N ILE A 107 5.73 6.92 14.97
CA ILE A 107 5.90 8.30 14.50
C ILE A 107 6.79 8.32 13.25
N ASN A 108 7.99 7.72 13.35
CA ASN A 108 8.91 7.64 12.22
C ASN A 108 8.32 6.91 11.00
N ARG A 109 7.54 5.85 11.20
CA ARG A 109 6.86 5.14 10.10
C ARG A 109 5.81 6.01 9.43
N VAL A 110 5.03 6.79 10.18
CA VAL A 110 4.06 7.75 9.64
C VAL A 110 4.79 8.81 8.83
N LEU A 111 5.81 9.46 9.42
CA LEU A 111 6.61 10.47 8.72
C LEU A 111 7.25 9.96 7.43
N LYS A 112 7.76 8.72 7.44
CA LYS A 112 8.36 8.09 6.25
C LYS A 112 7.32 7.81 5.15
N ARG A 113 6.13 7.34 5.51
CA ARG A 113 5.05 7.06 4.55
C ARG A 113 4.53 8.34 3.89
N GLU A 114 4.47 9.42 4.66
CA GLU A 114 4.00 10.73 4.18
C GLU A 114 5.11 11.57 3.52
N GLY A 115 6.33 11.03 3.39
CA GLY A 115 7.44 11.74 2.73
C GLY A 115 7.98 12.95 3.52
N LEU A 116 7.67 13.07 4.80
CA LEU A 116 8.06 14.21 5.65
C LEU A 116 9.49 14.10 6.20
N ILE A 117 10.22 13.04 5.84
CA ILE A 117 11.63 12.85 6.16
C ILE A 117 12.47 13.28 4.94
N LYS A 118 13.10 14.46 5.03
CA LYS A 118 14.13 14.85 4.07
C LYS A 118 15.32 13.92 4.26
N LYS A 119 15.75 13.25 3.19
CA LYS A 119 17.06 12.57 3.19
C LYS A 119 18.11 13.66 3.13
N ASN A 120 18.99 13.72 4.11
CA ASN A 120 20.20 14.51 4.00
C ASN A 120 21.10 13.77 3.01
N SER A 121 21.07 14.15 1.72
CA SER A 121 22.05 13.66 0.76
C SER A 121 23.37 14.40 1.00
N VAL A 122 24.07 14.03 2.08
CA VAL A 122 25.46 14.40 2.27
C VAL A 122 26.30 13.35 1.56
N HIS A 123 26.24 13.36 0.23
CA HIS A 123 27.24 12.68 -0.58
C HIS A 123 27.75 13.70 -1.59
N SER A 124 28.90 14.30 -1.28
CA SER A 124 29.72 14.96 -2.29
C SER A 124 30.09 13.89 -3.30
N GLN A 125 29.52 13.93 -4.50
CA GLN A 125 30.08 13.17 -5.61
C GLN A 125 31.48 13.74 -5.85
N GLY A 126 32.49 13.02 -5.35
CA GLY A 126 33.88 13.34 -5.60
C GLY A 126 34.10 13.41 -7.10
N ARG A 127 34.68 14.53 -7.54
CA ARG A 127 35.14 14.74 -8.91
C ARG A 127 36.51 14.11 -9.08
#